data_AF-A0A0B1RUG6-F1
#
_entry.id   AF-A0A0B1RUG6-F1
#
_cell.length_a   1.000
_cell.length_b   1.000
_cell.length_c   1.000
_cell.angle_alpha   90.00
_cell.angle_beta   90.00
_cell.angle_gamma   90.00
#
_symmetry.space_group_name_H-M   'P 1'
#
loop_
_entity.id
_entity.type
_entity.pdbx_description
1 polymer ?
#
loop_
_entity_poly.entity_id
_entity_poly.type
_entity_poly.pdbx_seq_one_letter_code
_entity_poly.pdbx_strand_id
1 'polypeptide(L)' 'MKQYYHHKSEAYYNNDMTTADYIECDEEESLGCSDRYIDASFNDHHRYYNVYISRWGNAGCMGDPVNPTDSKALL' A
#
# COMPACT_ATOMS: atom_id res chain seq x y z
N MET A 1 -21.88 -19.39 -10.16
CA MET A 1 -20.59 -18.86 -9.67
C MET A 1 -20.87 -17.55 -8.97
N LYS A 2 -20.21 -17.28 -7.83
CA LYS A 2 -20.19 -15.94 -7.24
C LYS A 2 -18.99 -15.19 -7.84
N GLN A 3 -19.23 -14.01 -8.39
CA GLN A 3 -18.17 -13.10 -8.83
C GLN A 3 -17.68 -12.30 -7.60
N TYR A 4 -16.39 -12.03 -7.54
CA TYR A 4 -15.80 -11.15 -6.54
C TYR A 4 -15.83 -9.73 -7.10
N TYR A 5 -16.18 -8.78 -6.25
CA TYR A 5 -16.17 -7.35 -6.60
C TYR A 5 -15.52 -6.60 -5.44
N HIS A 6 -14.66 -5.64 -5.74
CA HIS A 6 -14.21 -4.64 -4.79
C HIS A 6 -15.42 -3.78 -4.40
N HIS A 7 -15.48 -3.42 -3.13
CA HIS A 7 -16.61 -2.68 -2.59
C HIS A 7 -16.27 -1.19 -2.56
N LYS A 8 -17.19 -0.34 -3.03
CA LYS A 8 -17.16 1.13 -2.88
C LYS A 8 -15.99 1.78 -3.62
N SER A 9 -15.36 2.77 -2.99
CA SER A 9 -14.35 3.65 -3.55
C SER A 9 -12.93 3.18 -3.23
N GLU A 10 -12.00 3.35 -4.15
CA GLU A 10 -10.56 3.11 -3.93
C GLU A 10 -9.75 4.40 -4.06
N ALA A 11 -8.67 4.49 -3.28
CA ALA A 11 -7.59 5.46 -3.48
C ALA A 11 -6.46 4.75 -4.21
N TYR A 12 -6.33 5.00 -5.50
CA TYR A 12 -5.38 4.30 -6.36
C TYR A 12 -4.08 5.07 -6.51
N TYR A 13 -2.98 4.40 -6.18
CA TYR A 13 -1.61 4.91 -6.23
C TYR A 13 -0.84 4.18 -7.33
N ASN A 14 -0.16 4.92 -8.20
CA ASN A 14 0.73 4.36 -9.23
C ASN A 14 2.16 4.91 -9.04
N ASN A 15 2.65 4.81 -7.81
CA ASN A 15 3.92 5.39 -7.35
C ASN A 15 4.47 4.69 -6.09
N ASP A 16 4.18 3.40 -5.91
CA ASP A 16 4.53 2.62 -4.70
C ASP A 16 4.04 3.23 -3.38
N MET A 17 2.99 4.05 -3.42
CA MET A 17 2.50 4.85 -2.28
C MET A 17 3.59 5.69 -1.60
N THR A 18 4.60 6.15 -2.36
CA THR A 18 5.74 6.94 -1.84
C THR A 18 5.40 8.41 -1.64
N THR A 19 4.50 8.95 -2.45
CA THR A 19 3.95 10.30 -2.34
C THR A 19 2.42 10.25 -2.37
N ALA A 20 1.76 11.31 -1.92
CA ALA A 20 0.29 11.41 -1.90
C ALA A 20 -0.30 11.76 -3.29
N ASP A 21 0.29 11.24 -4.36
CA ASP A 21 -0.16 11.40 -5.73
C ASP A 21 -1.06 10.21 -6.09
N TYR A 22 -2.34 10.30 -5.69
CA TYR A 22 -3.34 9.27 -5.91
C TYR A 22 -4.58 9.83 -6.59
N ILE A 23 -5.39 8.93 -7.14
CA ILE A 23 -6.74 9.24 -7.63
C ILE A 23 -7.77 8.55 -6.74
N GLU A 24 -8.91 9.21 -6.53
CA GLU A 24 -10.07 8.62 -5.88
C GLU A 24 -11.01 8.09 -6.96
N CYS A 25 -11.45 6.85 -6.80
CA CYS A 25 -12.30 6.16 -7.73
C CYS A 25 -13.56 5.76 -6.98
N ASP A 26 -14.71 6.31 -7.33
CA ASP A 26 -15.99 6.03 -6.65
C ASP A 26 -16.71 4.79 -7.20
N GLU A 27 -16.06 4.02 -8.08
CA GLU A 27 -16.65 2.90 -8.81
C GLU A 27 -15.92 1.57 -8.54
N GLU A 28 -16.71 0.53 -8.30
CA GLU A 28 -16.33 -0.77 -7.74
C GLU A 28 -15.28 -1.54 -8.55
N GLU A 29 -15.06 -1.27 -9.85
CA GLU A 29 -14.06 -1.94 -10.70
C GLU A 29 -13.66 -1.02 -11.88
N SER A 30 -13.24 0.22 -11.60
CA SER A 30 -12.98 1.19 -12.68
C SER A 30 -11.68 0.88 -13.44
N LEU A 31 -11.76 0.80 -14.77
CA LEU A 31 -10.58 0.83 -15.66
C LEU A 31 -9.79 2.16 -15.58
N GLY A 32 -10.32 3.17 -14.89
CA GLY A 32 -9.56 4.36 -14.54
C GLY A 32 -8.49 4.11 -13.47
N CYS A 33 -8.56 2.97 -12.78
CA CYS A 33 -7.85 2.71 -11.54
C CYS A 33 -7.23 1.31 -11.54
N SER A 34 -7.37 0.53 -10.46
CA SER A 34 -6.62 -0.73 -10.32
C SER A 34 -7.05 -1.81 -11.32
N ASP A 35 -8.29 -1.81 -11.81
CA ASP A 35 -8.80 -2.82 -12.76
C ASP A 35 -8.07 -2.79 -14.13
N ARG A 36 -7.38 -1.68 -14.44
CA ARG A 36 -6.57 -1.58 -15.67
C ARG A 36 -5.30 -2.42 -15.62
N TYR A 37 -4.78 -2.69 -14.42
CA TYR A 37 -3.50 -3.36 -14.20
C TYR A 37 -3.62 -4.35 -13.03
N ILE A 38 -3.67 -5.64 -13.33
CA ILE A 38 -3.48 -6.68 -12.30
C ILE A 38 -1.98 -6.80 -12.01
N ASP A 39 -1.44 -5.82 -11.29
CA ASP A 39 -0.10 -5.88 -10.73
C ASP A 39 -0.18 -6.34 -9.27
N ALA A 40 -0.08 -7.66 -9.07
CA ALA A 40 -0.06 -8.28 -7.75
C ALA A 40 1.37 -8.41 -7.18
N SER A 41 2.31 -7.60 -7.68
CA SER A 41 3.69 -7.55 -7.18
C SER A 41 3.72 -7.25 -5.69
N PHE A 42 4.52 -8.03 -4.96
CA PHE A 42 4.79 -7.78 -3.55
C PHE A 42 5.43 -6.40 -3.30
N ASN A 43 6.21 -5.90 -4.26
CA ASN A 43 6.92 -4.63 -4.11
C ASN A 43 5.93 -3.45 -4.01
N ASP A 44 4.80 -3.55 -4.68
CA ASP A 44 3.81 -2.49 -4.75
C ASP A 44 2.87 -2.51 -3.52
N HIS A 45 2.80 -3.67 -2.84
CA HIS A 45 1.87 -3.93 -1.74
C HIS A 45 2.46 -3.73 -0.33
N HIS A 46 3.74 -3.33 -0.20
CA HIS A 46 4.40 -3.26 1.11
C HIS A 46 4.51 -1.84 1.71
N ARG A 47 4.16 -0.78 0.96
CA ARG A 47 4.18 0.61 1.43
C ARG A 47 2.78 1.15 1.63
N TYR A 48 2.58 1.93 2.69
CA TYR A 48 1.34 2.68 2.93
C TYR A 48 1.74 4.06 3.47
N TYR A 49 1.33 5.15 2.80
CA TYR A 49 1.72 6.52 3.19
C TYR A 49 3.24 6.70 3.36
N ASN A 50 4.03 6.20 2.40
CA ASN A 50 5.50 6.14 2.42
C ASN A 50 6.12 5.27 3.54
N VAL A 51 5.32 4.58 4.35
CA VAL A 51 5.79 3.67 5.40
C VAL A 51 5.96 2.27 4.83
N TYR A 52 7.17 1.72 4.89
CA TYR A 52 7.40 0.31 4.58
C TYR A 52 6.93 -0.56 5.76
N ILE A 53 5.68 -1.01 5.72
CA ILE A 53 4.95 -1.55 6.88
C ILE A 53 5.65 -2.76 7.51
N SER A 54 6.19 -3.68 6.71
CA SER A 54 6.87 -4.86 7.27
C SER A 54 8.22 -4.54 7.92
N ARG A 55 8.91 -3.47 7.52
CA ARG A 55 10.13 -2.98 8.21
C ARG A 55 9.75 -2.34 9.54
N TRP A 56 8.72 -1.50 9.55
CA TRP A 56 8.21 -0.91 10.79
C TRP A 56 7.70 -1.99 11.76
N GLY A 57 7.01 -3.02 11.25
CA GLY A 57 6.61 -4.20 12.01
C GLY A 57 7.80 -4.96 12.60
N ASN A 58 8.87 -5.19 11.81
CA ASN A 58 10.09 -5.83 12.31
C ASN A 58 10.84 -5.00 13.36
N ALA A 59 10.73 -3.67 13.30
CA ALA A 59 11.25 -2.75 14.32
C ALA A 59 10.39 -2.71 15.60
N GLY A 60 9.27 -3.44 15.64
CA GLY A 60 8.37 -3.51 16.78
C GLY A 60 7.28 -2.44 16.79
N CYS A 61 6.98 -1.84 15.63
CA CYS A 61 6.01 -0.75 15.49
C CYS A 61 6.34 0.48 16.36
N MET A 62 7.64 0.74 16.58
CA MET A 62 8.14 1.85 17.38
C MET A 62 8.98 2.82 16.54
N GLY A 63 9.19 4.03 17.05
CA GLY A 63 10.03 5.05 16.40
C GLY A 63 9.34 5.70 15.20
N ASP A 64 10.15 6.27 14.30
CA ASP A 64 9.69 6.85 13.04
C ASP A 64 9.24 5.72 12.09
N PRO A 65 7.97 5.64 11.67
CA PRO A 65 7.50 4.59 10.77
C PRO A 65 8.09 4.71 9.35
N VAL A 66 8.49 5.90 8.91
CA VAL A 66 9.14 6.10 7.61
C VAL A 66 10.60 5.63 7.67
N ASN A 67 11.26 5.86 8.81
CA ASN A 67 12.65 5.48 9.07
C ASN A 67 12.77 4.62 10.33
N PRO A 68 12.22 3.39 10.33
CA PRO A 68 12.22 2.55 11.51
C PRO A 68 13.66 2.19 11.86
N THR A 69 14.10 2.53 13.06
CA THR A 69 15.40 2.11 13.59
C THR A 69 15.33 0.61 13.86
N ASP A 70 16.24 -0.17 13.28
CA ASP A 70 16.31 -1.60 13.56
C ASP A 70 16.58 -1.83 15.06
N SER A 71 15.55 -2.22 15.80
CA SER A 71 15.64 -2.60 17.22
C SER A 71 16.48 -3.87 17.43
N LYS A 72 16.90 -4.54 16.35
CA LYS A 72 17.85 -5.66 16.36
C LYS A 72 19.34 -5.25 16.27
N ALA A 73 19.65 -3.98 16.06
CA ALA A 73 21.04 -3.50 16.02
C ALA A 73 21.62 -3.16 17.42
N LEU A 74 20.84 -3.34 18.48
CA LEU A 74 21.18 -2.95 19.86
C LEU A 74 21.36 -4.16 20.83
N LEU A 75 21.49 -5.38 20.31
CA LEU A 75 21.80 -6.59 21.08
C LEU A 75 23.03 -7.30 20.54
#